data_AF-A0AAC9ZCL6-F1
#
_entry.id   AF-A0AAC9ZCL6-F1
#
_cell.length_a   1.000
_cell.length_b   1.000
_cell.length_c   1.000
_cell.angle_alpha   90.00
_cell.angle_beta   90.00
_cell.angle_gamma   90.00
#
_symmetry.space_group_name_H-M   'P 1'
#
loop_
_entity.id
_entity.type
_entity.pdbx_description
1 polymer ?
#
loop_
_entity_poly.entity_id
_entity_poly.type
_entity_poly.pdbx_seq_one_letter_code
_entity_poly.pdbx_strand_id
1 'polypeptide(L)'
;MSHSGALGQVIAWTGAFSSWLAIAMVLLQFCVVVARYLFDAGSVMAQEAILYLFGTMFMFAMADALASDRHVRVDMLYHSYSARRRRLIDAIGILVFLLPLCGFMLWTSKDYVLNSWAALEGSREAAGLPGVFLFKTVIPVALLLLILQALSILKRCVAVKGADNG
;
A
#
# COMPACT_ATOMS: atom_id res chain seq x y z
N MET A 1 -10.69 10.35 -19.45
CA MET A 1 -11.72 10.37 -18.38
C MET A 1 -11.12 11.06 -17.17
N SER A 2 -11.26 12.39 -17.13
CA SER A 2 -10.71 13.27 -16.09
C SER A 2 -11.61 13.22 -14.87
N HIS A 3 -11.15 12.62 -13.77
CA HIS A 3 -11.81 12.74 -12.47
C HIS A 3 -11.03 13.73 -11.61
N SER A 4 -11.28 15.01 -11.83
CA SER A 4 -10.91 16.13 -10.95
C SER A 4 -11.74 16.09 -9.66
N GLY A 5 -11.52 15.05 -8.85
CA GLY A 5 -12.00 14.95 -7.48
C GLY A 5 -10.84 14.60 -6.56
N ALA A 6 -10.90 15.04 -5.30
CA ALA A 6 -9.84 14.83 -4.31
C ALA A 6 -9.34 13.37 -4.23
N LEU A 7 -10.24 12.39 -4.43
CA LEU A 7 -9.90 10.95 -4.44
C LEU A 7 -8.99 10.55 -5.61
N GLY A 8 -9.21 11.09 -6.81
CA GLY A 8 -8.36 10.82 -7.97
C GLY A 8 -6.95 11.40 -7.78
N GLN A 9 -6.88 12.55 -7.11
CA GLN A 9 -5.61 13.17 -6.75
C GLN A 9 -4.86 12.33 -5.72
N VAL A 10 -5.52 11.85 -4.66
CA VAL A 10 -4.89 10.96 -3.67
C VAL A 10 -4.27 9.73 -4.33
N ILE A 11 -4.98 9.07 -5.25
CA ILE A 11 -4.46 7.90 -5.99
C ILE A 11 -3.21 8.25 -6.80
N ALA A 12 -3.28 9.32 -7.59
CA ALA A 12 -2.15 9.77 -8.40
C ALA A 12 -0.92 10.10 -7.54
N TRP A 13 -1.14 10.74 -6.39
CA TRP A 13 -0.08 11.03 -5.42
C TRP A 13 0.52 9.76 -4.83
N THR A 14 -0.29 8.77 -4.46
CA THR A 14 0.21 7.49 -3.94
C THR A 14 1.05 6.73 -4.95
N GLY A 15 0.64 6.69 -6.22
CA GLY A 15 1.40 6.05 -7.29
C GLY A 15 2.71 6.78 -7.62
N ALA A 16 2.67 8.12 -7.66
CA ALA A 16 3.87 8.93 -7.86
C ALA A 16 4.86 8.77 -6.70
N PHE A 17 4.37 8.78 -5.45
CA PHE A 17 5.18 8.58 -4.26
C PHE A 17 5.86 7.21 -4.29
N SER A 18 5.12 6.13 -4.58
CA SER A 18 5.69 4.79 -4.71
C SER A 18 6.78 4.72 -5.80
N SER A 19 6.55 5.37 -6.95
CA SER A 19 7.53 5.42 -8.04
C SER A 19 8.84 6.12 -7.62
N TRP A 20 8.74 7.21 -6.87
CA TRP A 20 9.92 7.90 -6.31
C TRP A 20 10.67 7.03 -5.29
N LEU A 21 9.94 6.29 -4.45
CA LEU A 21 10.55 5.34 -3.52
C LEU A 21 11.29 4.22 -4.25
N ALA A 22 10.75 3.73 -5.37
CA ALA A 22 11.41 2.72 -6.20
C ALA A 22 12.76 3.21 -6.71
N ILE A 23 12.81 4.44 -7.24
CA ILE A 23 14.05 5.07 -7.72
C ILE A 23 15.05 5.21 -6.56
N ALA A 24 14.60 5.73 -5.42
CA ALA A 24 15.44 5.89 -4.24
C ALA A 24 16.03 4.55 -3.75
N MET A 25 15.21 3.49 -3.73
CA MET A 25 15.63 2.14 -3.37
C MET A 25 16.69 1.59 -4.34
N VAL A 26 16.49 1.76 -5.65
CA VAL A 26 17.45 1.30 -6.67
C VAL A 26 18.79 2.04 -6.54
N LEU A 27 18.76 3.36 -6.35
CA LEU A 27 19.97 4.16 -6.14
C LEU A 27 20.71 3.73 -4.87
N LEU A 28 19.98 3.52 -3.77
CA LEU A 28 20.56 3.07 -2.52
C LEU A 28 21.18 1.66 -2.67
N GLN A 29 20.47 0.73 -3.30
CA GLN A 29 20.97 -0.61 -3.60
C GLN A 29 22.24 -0.55 -4.46
N PHE A 30 22.27 0.32 -5.47
CA PHE A 30 23.44 0.52 -6.30
C PHE A 30 24.64 1.02 -5.48
N CYS A 31 24.44 2.03 -4.62
CA CYS A 31 25.49 2.53 -3.73
C CYS A 31 26.02 1.42 -2.80
N VAL A 32 25.15 0.56 -2.26
CA VAL A 32 25.55 -0.57 -1.41
C VAL A 32 26.39 -1.58 -2.18
N VAL A 33 25.99 -1.91 -3.41
CA VAL A 33 26.75 -2.81 -4.29
C VAL A 33 28.12 -2.20 -4.59
N VAL A 34 28.19 -0.93 -4.97
CA VAL A 34 29.46 -0.23 -5.23
C VAL A 34 30.35 -0.22 -3.98
N ALA A 35 29.82 0.16 -2.81
CA ALA A 35 30.55 0.14 -1.55
C ALA A 35 31.12 -1.25 -1.23
N ARG A 36 30.31 -2.30 -1.44
CA ARG A 36 30.69 -3.67 -1.15
C ARG A 36 31.77 -4.20 -2.10
N TYR A 37 31.69 -3.91 -3.39
CA TYR A 37 32.61 -4.48 -4.37
C TYR A 37 33.86 -3.62 -4.61
N LEU A 38 33.78 -2.29 -4.50
CA LEU A 38 34.94 -1.41 -4.72
C LEU A 38 35.70 -1.09 -3.42
N PHE A 39 35.02 -1.05 -2.29
CA PHE A 39 35.59 -0.61 -1.01
C PHE A 39 35.60 -1.70 0.07
N ASP A 40 35.15 -2.92 -0.25
CA ASP A 40 34.97 -4.05 0.69
C ASP A 40 34.19 -3.65 1.96
N ALA A 41 33.29 -2.67 1.83
CA ALA A 41 32.56 -2.08 2.94
C ALA A 41 31.09 -2.54 2.91
N GLY A 42 30.62 -3.10 4.02
CA GLY A 42 29.22 -3.47 4.23
C GLY A 42 28.54 -2.56 5.26
N SER A 43 27.26 -2.22 5.04
CA SER A 43 26.45 -1.47 6.00
C SER A 43 25.12 -2.17 6.26
N VAL A 44 24.92 -2.62 7.49
CA VAL A 44 23.66 -3.22 7.95
C VAL A 44 22.53 -2.17 7.92
N MET A 45 22.83 -0.94 8.33
CA MET A 45 21.93 0.22 8.21
C MET A 45 21.39 0.39 6.78
N ALA A 46 22.27 0.31 5.77
CA ALA A 46 21.87 0.49 4.39
C ALA A 46 20.98 -0.66 3.89
N GLN A 47 21.29 -1.90 4.29
CA GLN A 47 20.47 -3.07 3.96
C GLN A 47 19.07 -2.98 4.58
N GLU A 48 18.96 -2.55 5.84
CA GLU A 48 17.67 -2.33 6.49
C GLU A 48 16.90 -1.16 5.86
N ALA A 49 17.57 -0.08 5.49
CA ALA A 49 16.95 1.03 4.80
C ALA A 49 16.35 0.60 3.45
N ILE A 50 17.04 -0.27 2.70
CA ILE A 50 16.51 -0.87 1.47
C ILE A 50 15.24 -1.68 1.77
N LEU A 51 15.26 -2.50 2.81
CA LEU A 51 14.09 -3.29 3.23
C LEU A 51 12.91 -2.41 3.61
N TYR A 52 13.16 -1.31 4.35
CA TYR A 52 12.11 -0.38 4.76
C TYR A 52 11.56 0.42 3.57
N LEU A 53 12.42 0.86 2.66
CA LEU A 53 11.99 1.49 1.41
C LEU A 53 11.16 0.54 0.57
N PHE A 54 11.58 -0.71 0.43
CA PHE A 54 10.84 -1.73 -0.31
C PHE A 54 9.46 -1.99 0.30
N GLY A 55 9.40 -2.23 1.61
CA GLY A 55 8.13 -2.47 2.30
C GLY A 55 7.18 -1.28 2.18
N THR A 56 7.71 -0.06 2.33
CA THR A 56 6.93 1.18 2.17
C THR A 56 6.42 1.30 0.74
N MET A 57 7.33 1.27 -0.25
CA MET A 57 6.99 1.32 -1.67
C MET A 57 5.89 0.31 -2.02
N PHE A 58 6.02 -0.93 -1.56
CA PHE A 58 5.09 -2.01 -1.83
C PHE A 58 3.71 -1.74 -1.21
N MET A 59 3.65 -1.29 0.04
CA MET A 59 2.38 -0.97 0.70
C MET A 59 1.62 0.15 -0.01
N PHE A 60 2.31 1.21 -0.44
CA PHE A 60 1.71 2.28 -1.23
C PHE A 60 1.34 1.81 -2.65
N ALA A 61 2.16 0.97 -3.28
CA ALA A 61 1.87 0.38 -4.58
C ALA A 61 0.63 -0.53 -4.54
N MET A 62 0.41 -1.28 -3.47
CA MET A 62 -0.80 -2.10 -3.31
C MET A 62 -2.07 -1.24 -3.26
N ALA A 63 -2.03 -0.10 -2.58
CA ALA A 63 -3.15 0.84 -2.55
C ALA A 63 -3.47 1.39 -3.95
N ASP A 64 -2.45 1.77 -4.72
CA ASP A 64 -2.61 2.21 -6.11
C ASP A 64 -3.07 1.07 -7.06
N ALA A 65 -2.56 -0.14 -6.86
CA ALA A 65 -2.96 -1.30 -7.66
C ALA A 65 -4.44 -1.65 -7.45
N LEU A 66 -4.96 -1.51 -6.23
CA LEU A 66 -6.39 -1.63 -5.93
C LEU A 66 -7.20 -0.53 -6.62
N ALA A 67 -6.65 0.68 -6.73
CA ALA A 67 -7.32 1.81 -7.36
C ALA A 67 -7.45 1.68 -8.88
N SER A 68 -6.40 1.13 -9.51
CA SER A 68 -6.31 0.96 -10.95
C SER A 68 -6.96 -0.33 -11.45
N ASP A 69 -7.66 -1.07 -10.59
CA ASP A 69 -8.22 -2.40 -10.89
C ASP A 69 -7.18 -3.39 -11.46
N ARG A 70 -5.91 -3.15 -11.14
CA ARG A 70 -4.75 -3.99 -11.52
C ARG A 70 -4.46 -5.06 -10.48
N HIS A 71 -5.13 -5.02 -9.33
CA HIS A 71 -5.19 -6.18 -8.46
C HIS A 71 -5.69 -7.35 -9.31
N VAL A 72 -5.00 -8.49 -9.28
CA VAL A 72 -5.43 -9.70 -9.99
C VAL A 72 -6.80 -10.08 -9.44
N ARG A 73 -7.84 -9.56 -10.08
CA ARG A 73 -9.19 -10.07 -9.93
C ARG A 73 -9.15 -11.42 -10.61
N VAL A 74 -10.01 -12.32 -10.18
CA VAL A 74 -10.14 -13.61 -10.85
C VAL A 74 -10.86 -13.39 -12.18
N ASP A 75 -10.33 -12.52 -13.05
CA ASP A 75 -10.93 -12.09 -14.32
C ASP A 75 -11.21 -13.29 -15.23
N MET A 76 -10.51 -14.41 -15.02
CA MET A 76 -10.79 -15.70 -15.65
C MET A 76 -12.11 -16.35 -15.19
N LEU A 77 -12.56 -16.14 -13.95
CA LEU A 77 -13.87 -16.61 -13.45
C LEU A 77 -15.03 -15.73 -13.96
N TYR A 78 -14.77 -14.49 -14.39
CA TYR A 78 -15.82 -13.51 -14.70
C TYR A 78 -16.13 -13.31 -16.19
N HIS A 79 -15.49 -14.06 -17.09
CA HIS A 79 -15.69 -13.88 -18.54
C HIS A 79 -17.16 -14.07 -18.99
N SER A 80 -17.96 -14.84 -18.24
CA SER A 80 -19.37 -15.13 -18.54
C SER A 80 -20.39 -14.32 -17.71
N TYR A 81 -19.95 -13.44 -16.81
CA TYR A 81 -20.86 -12.66 -15.96
C TYR A 81 -21.21 -11.29 -16.56
N SER A 82 -22.47 -10.88 -16.42
CA SER A 82 -22.92 -9.56 -16.82
C SER A 82 -22.26 -8.46 -15.98
N ALA A 83 -22.10 -7.27 -16.55
CA ALA A 83 -21.48 -6.11 -15.89
C ALA A 83 -22.15 -5.71 -14.56
N ARG A 84 -23.42 -6.08 -14.35
CA ARG A 84 -24.13 -5.89 -13.07
C ARG A 84 -23.70 -6.91 -12.01
N ARG A 85 -23.54 -8.18 -12.36
CA ARG A 85 -23.11 -9.24 -11.43
C ARG A 85 -21.66 -9.05 -10.98
N ARG A 86 -20.76 -8.69 -11.90
CA ARG A 86 -19.35 -8.40 -11.58
C ARG A 86 -19.23 -7.29 -10.52
N ARG A 87 -19.94 -6.18 -10.70
CA ARG A 87 -19.98 -5.06 -9.74
C ARG A 87 -20.53 -5.45 -8.36
N LEU A 88 -21.55 -6.29 -8.31
CA LEU A 88 -22.11 -6.78 -7.04
C LEU A 88 -21.09 -7.64 -6.29
N ILE A 89 -20.42 -8.54 -7.00
CA ILE A 89 -19.41 -9.42 -6.41
C ILE A 89 -18.20 -8.61 -5.92
N ASP A 90 -17.75 -7.62 -6.69
CA ASP A 90 -16.69 -6.71 -6.25
C ASP A 90 -17.09 -5.94 -4.98
N ALA A 91 -18.32 -5.41 -4.94
CA ALA A 91 -18.82 -4.67 -3.78
C ALA A 91 -18.93 -5.56 -2.53
N ILE A 92 -19.42 -6.80 -2.68
CA ILE A 92 -19.50 -7.77 -1.59
C ILE A 92 -18.10 -8.18 -1.13
N GLY A 93 -17.18 -8.45 -2.06
CA GLY A 93 -15.78 -8.77 -1.73
C GLY A 93 -15.10 -7.67 -0.93
N ILE A 94 -15.31 -6.42 -1.32
CA ILE A 94 -14.80 -5.26 -0.59
C ILE A 94 -15.43 -5.16 0.81
N LEU A 95 -16.74 -5.31 0.91
CA LEU A 95 -17.47 -5.11 2.17
C LEU A 95 -17.24 -6.25 3.18
N VAL A 96 -17.15 -7.49 2.71
CA VAL A 96 -17.10 -8.69 3.57
C VAL A 96 -15.68 -9.19 3.80
N PHE A 97 -14.77 -9.02 2.85
CA PHE A 97 -13.38 -9.46 3.00
C PHE A 97 -12.44 -8.29 3.28
N LEU A 98 -12.40 -7.30 2.38
CA LEU A 98 -11.36 -6.27 2.44
C LEU A 98 -11.53 -5.32 3.65
N LEU A 99 -12.70 -4.73 3.84
CA LEU A 99 -12.94 -3.78 4.94
C LEU A 99 -12.80 -4.43 6.32
N PRO A 100 -13.35 -5.62 6.60
CA PRO A 100 -13.20 -6.26 7.90
C PRO A 100 -11.75 -6.67 8.17
N LEU A 101 -11.04 -7.18 7.15
CA LEU A 101 -9.63 -7.51 7.27
C LEU A 101 -8.77 -6.28 7.57
N CYS A 102 -8.94 -5.20 6.81
CA CYS A 102 -8.21 -3.95 7.04
C CYS A 102 -8.55 -3.34 8.40
N GLY A 103 -9.82 -3.39 8.82
CA GLY A 103 -10.26 -2.91 10.14
C GLY A 103 -9.64 -3.72 11.29
N PHE A 104 -9.62 -5.04 11.17
CA PHE A 104 -8.98 -5.93 12.14
C PHE A 104 -7.47 -5.67 12.23
N MET A 105 -6.78 -5.58 11.09
CA MET A 105 -5.36 -5.27 11.04
C MET A 105 -5.05 -3.88 11.63
N LEU A 106 -5.88 -2.87 11.37
CA LEU A 106 -5.72 -1.56 11.97
C LEU A 106 -5.83 -1.60 13.49
N TRP A 107 -6.83 -2.31 14.01
CA TRP A 107 -7.01 -2.46 15.45
C TRP A 107 -5.78 -3.11 16.09
N THR A 108 -5.32 -4.24 15.58
CA THR A 108 -4.12 -4.91 16.11
C THR A 108 -2.85 -4.06 15.93
N SER A 109 -2.72 -3.33 14.82
CA SER A 109 -1.54 -2.49 14.55
C SER A 109 -1.43 -1.29 15.49
N LYS A 110 -2.54 -0.80 16.07
CA LYS A 110 -2.55 0.41 16.88
C LYS A 110 -1.63 0.30 18.09
N ASP A 111 -1.81 -0.74 18.91
CA ASP A 111 -1.01 -0.95 20.10
C ASP A 111 0.44 -1.29 19.73
N TYR A 112 0.62 -2.02 18.63
CA TYR A 112 1.94 -2.34 18.08
C TYR A 112 2.76 -1.09 17.69
N VAL A 113 2.12 -0.11 17.04
CA VAL A 113 2.77 1.14 16.64
C VAL A 113 2.99 2.05 17.85
N LEU A 114 1.99 2.23 18.71
CA LEU A 114 2.08 3.12 19.88
C LEU A 114 3.21 2.67 20.83
N ASN A 115 3.33 1.38 21.08
CA ASN A 115 4.40 0.84 21.92
C ASN A 115 5.78 1.06 21.30
N SER A 116 5.90 0.95 19.97
CA SER A 116 7.15 1.20 19.26
C SER A 116 7.58 2.66 19.29
N TRP A 117 6.62 3.59 19.21
CA TRP A 117 6.89 5.03 19.37
C TRP A 117 7.28 5.40 20.80
N ALA A 118 6.60 4.82 21.80
CA ALA A 118 6.94 5.03 23.20
C ALA A 118 8.36 4.53 23.52
N ALA A 119 8.79 3.44 22.88
CA ALA A 119 10.12 2.87 23.05
C ALA A 119 11.20 3.49 22.13
N LEU A 120 10.83 4.38 21.20
CA LEU A 120 11.70 4.86 20.10
C LEU A 120 12.51 3.71 19.49
N GLU A 121 11.80 2.64 19.13
CA GLU A 121 12.41 1.35 18.82
C GLU A 121 13.40 1.45 17.65
N GLY A 122 14.66 1.12 17.95
CA GLY A 122 15.72 0.95 16.97
C GLY A 122 15.82 -0.50 16.48
N SER A 123 16.60 -0.72 15.44
CA SER A 123 16.83 -2.07 14.93
C SER A 123 17.42 -2.98 16.01
N ARG A 124 17.08 -4.27 15.93
CA ARG A 124 17.63 -5.33 16.77
C ARG A 124 19.09 -5.63 16.46
N GLU A 125 19.58 -5.18 15.30
CA GLU A 125 20.97 -5.34 14.89
C GLU A 125 21.86 -4.26 15.52
N ALA A 126 23.05 -4.66 15.97
CA ALA A 126 24.00 -3.79 16.69
C ALA A 126 24.44 -2.55 15.89
N ALA A 127 24.32 -2.59 14.56
CA ALA A 127 24.56 -1.47 13.64
C ALA A 127 23.36 -1.22 12.71
N GLY A 128 22.14 -1.47 13.18
CA GLY A 128 20.93 -1.25 12.40
C GLY A 128 20.35 0.18 12.55
N LEU A 129 19.32 0.48 11.77
CA LEU A 129 18.73 1.82 11.69
C LEU A 129 17.91 2.12 12.96
N PRO A 130 18.12 3.27 13.64
CA PRO A 130 17.37 3.64 14.84
C PRO A 130 15.94 4.18 14.54
N GLY A 131 15.26 3.65 13.51
CA GLY A 131 14.01 4.22 12.97
C GLY A 131 12.88 3.22 12.72
N VAL A 132 12.87 2.09 13.42
CA VAL A 132 11.88 1.02 13.20
C VAL A 132 10.46 1.51 13.49
N PHE A 133 10.31 2.38 14.49
CA PHE A 133 9.02 2.98 14.85
C PHE A 133 8.40 3.77 13.68
N LEU A 134 9.20 4.47 12.86
CA LEU A 134 8.72 5.16 11.65
C LEU A 134 8.24 4.15 10.61
N PHE A 135 9.02 3.10 10.35
CA PHE A 135 8.60 2.06 9.41
C PHE A 135 7.30 1.38 9.86
N LYS A 136 7.13 1.12 11.17
CA LYS A 136 5.87 0.56 11.70
C LYS A 136 4.66 1.48 11.48
N THR A 137 4.83 2.81 11.43
CA THR A 137 3.71 3.71 11.08
C THR A 137 3.23 3.60 9.65
N VAL A 138 4.07 3.10 8.74
CA VAL A 138 3.69 2.91 7.35
C VAL A 138 2.53 1.91 7.24
N ILE A 139 2.48 0.91 8.14
CA ILE A 139 1.43 -0.11 8.18
C ILE A 139 0.04 0.51 8.34
N PRO A 140 -0.29 1.26 9.42
CA PRO A 140 -1.61 1.86 9.55
C PRO A 140 -1.89 2.90 8.47
N VAL A 141 -0.90 3.66 8.01
CA VAL A 141 -1.08 4.63 6.91
C VAL A 141 -1.52 3.92 5.63
N ALA A 142 -0.85 2.84 5.25
CA ALA A 142 -1.20 2.05 4.07
C ALA A 142 -2.57 1.39 4.20
N LEU A 143 -2.92 0.86 5.38
CA LEU A 143 -4.24 0.29 5.63
C LEU A 143 -5.36 1.33 5.53
N LEU A 144 -5.14 2.55 6.03
CA LEU A 144 -6.09 3.66 5.87
C LEU A 144 -6.26 4.06 4.40
N LEU A 145 -5.16 4.11 3.64
CA LEU A 145 -5.22 4.37 2.19
C LEU A 145 -5.99 3.27 1.45
N LEU A 146 -5.79 2.00 1.79
CA LEU A 146 -6.56 0.88 1.24
C LEU A 146 -8.05 0.99 1.56
N ILE A 147 -8.42 1.37 2.78
CA ILE A 147 -9.83 1.59 3.15
C ILE A 147 -10.43 2.74 2.36
N LEU A 148 -9.72 3.86 2.24
CA LEU A 148 -10.16 5.00 1.43
C LEU A 148 -10.39 4.58 -0.03
N GLN A 149 -9.48 3.75 -0.56
CA GLN A 149 -9.60 3.26 -1.92
C GLN A 149 -10.77 2.30 -2.11
N ALA A 150 -10.95 1.37 -1.16
CA ALA A 150 -12.08 0.44 -1.11
C ALA A 150 -13.43 1.18 -1.11
N LEU A 151 -13.55 2.25 -0.30
CA LEU A 151 -14.74 3.09 -0.26
C LEU A 151 -14.98 3.83 -1.58
N SER A 152 -13.93 4.26 -2.27
CA SER A 152 -14.06 4.91 -3.58
C SER A 152 -14.64 3.96 -4.65
N ILE A 153 -14.22 2.68 -4.63
CA ILE A 153 -14.74 1.64 -5.53
C ILE A 153 -16.19 1.35 -5.18
N LEU A 154 -16.53 1.25 -3.89
CA LEU A 154 -17.90 1.04 -3.44
C LEU A 154 -18.84 2.16 -3.91
N LYS A 155 -18.42 3.42 -3.81
CA LYS A 155 -19.18 4.58 -4.32
C LYS A 155 -19.43 4.48 -5.83
N ARG A 156 -18.43 4.05 -6.63
CA ARG A 156 -18.59 3.85 -8.08
C ARG A 156 -19.60 2.73 -8.39
N CYS A 157 -19.56 1.63 -7.63
CA CYS A 157 -20.53 0.54 -7.79
C CYS A 157 -21.97 1.00 -7.54
N VAL A 158 -22.20 1.90 -6.56
CA VAL A 158 -23.53 2.44 -6.22
C VAL A 158 -23.99 3.50 -7.24
N ALA A 159 -23.13 4.45 -7.62
CA ALA A 159 -23.50 5.57 -8.51
C ALA A 159 -24.01 5.08 -9.88
N VAL A 160 -23.38 4.06 -10.46
CA VAL A 160 -23.79 3.53 -11.77
C VAL A 160 -25.09 2.72 -11.68
N LYS A 161 -25.49 2.21 -10.51
CA LYS A 161 -26.78 1.53 -10.33
C LYS A 161 -27.97 2.50 -10.42
N GLY A 162 -27.76 3.78 -10.13
CA GLY A 162 -28.78 4.82 -10.30
C GLY A 162 -29.06 5.22 -11.74
N ALA A 163 -28.09 5.08 -12.65
CA ALA A 163 -28.22 5.48 -14.06
C ALA A 163 -28.89 4.44 -14.97
N ASP A 164 -29.15 3.23 -14.46
CA ASP A 164 -29.68 2.07 -15.20
C ASP A 164 -31.15 1.76 -14.80
N ASN A 165 -31.75 2.65 -14.00
CA ASN A 165 -33.09 2.56 -13.42
C ASN A 165 -34.01 3.73 -13.83
N GLY A 166 -33.63 4.51 -14.86
CA GLY A 166 -34.46 5.53 -15.50
C GLY A 166 -34.51 5.29 -17.00
#